data_AF-A0AAN9AUV8-F1
#
_entry.id   AF-A0AAN9AUV8-F1
#
_cell.length_a   1.000
_cell.length_b   1.000
_cell.length_c   1.000
_cell.angle_alpha   90.00
_cell.angle_beta   90.00
_cell.angle_gamma   90.00
#
_symmetry.space_group_name_H-M   'P 1'
#
loop_
_entity.id
_entity.type
_entity.pdbx_description
1 polymer ?
#
loop_
_entity_poly.entity_id
_entity_poly.type
_entity_poly.pdbx_seq_one_letter_code
_entity_poly.pdbx_strand_id
1 'polypeptide(L)'
;MLAAVFCVLSLFSCVSAAALRPLRDGFSLENIDGERHFGYGTVPGSVGGMIRVEFYDVDFASNNCSDLRVDIYNNGYLKTDQDLVETICDPLALADFTRASSRGFFIAMQSSINTQRGQIKARFLSNGPLKVTHEILHR
;
A
#
# COMPACT_ATOMS: atom_id res chain seq x y z
N MET A 1 0.35 23.03 -51.91
CA MET A 1 -0.36 21.77 -52.18
C MET A 1 0.64 20.62 -52.00
N LEU A 2 0.24 19.56 -51.29
CA LEU A 2 0.99 18.33 -50.90
C LEU A 2 2.19 18.56 -49.96
N ALA A 3 2.55 17.74 -48.97
CA ALA A 3 2.09 16.48 -48.34
C ALA A 3 2.73 16.51 -46.91
N ALA A 4 2.48 15.67 -45.91
CA ALA A 4 2.10 14.28 -45.85
C ALA A 4 1.57 13.96 -44.45
N VAL A 5 0.74 12.93 -44.41
CA VAL A 5 0.29 12.20 -43.22
C VAL A 5 1.49 11.50 -42.59
N PHE A 6 1.70 11.68 -41.29
CA PHE A 6 2.37 10.68 -40.45
C PHE A 6 1.64 10.58 -39.11
N CYS A 7 0.56 9.80 -39.15
CA CYS A 7 0.00 9.17 -37.96
C CYS A 7 0.97 8.03 -37.62
N VAL A 8 1.91 8.28 -36.71
CA VAL A 8 2.77 7.21 -36.17
C VAL A 8 1.97 6.48 -35.11
N LEU A 9 1.65 5.23 -35.45
CA LEU A 9 1.15 4.22 -34.53
C LEU A 9 2.13 4.08 -33.34
N SER A 10 1.66 4.34 -32.13
CA SER A 10 2.13 3.61 -30.95
C SER A 10 0.91 3.17 -30.14
N LEU A 11 0.43 1.98 -30.50
CA LEU A 11 -0.33 1.12 -29.61
C LEU A 11 0.51 0.81 -28.36
N PHE A 12 -0.20 0.63 -27.25
CA PHE A 12 0.23 0.13 -25.94
C PHE A 12 0.56 1.17 -24.86
N SER A 13 -0.49 1.37 -24.05
CA SER A 13 -0.43 1.54 -22.61
C SER A 13 0.00 2.92 -22.11
N CYS A 14 -1.00 3.79 -21.93
CA CYS A 14 -1.01 4.64 -20.75
C CYS A 14 -1.03 3.70 -19.53
N VAL A 15 0.16 3.26 -19.09
CA VAL A 15 0.31 2.55 -17.81
C VAL A 15 -0.19 3.54 -16.77
N SER A 16 -1.38 3.26 -16.25
CA SER A 16 -1.96 4.05 -15.16
C SER A 16 -1.02 3.84 -13.98
N ALA A 17 -0.21 4.84 -13.67
CA ALA A 17 0.60 4.79 -12.47
C ALA A 17 -0.34 4.57 -11.28
N ALA A 18 0.01 3.62 -10.41
CA ALA A 18 -0.53 3.59 -9.07
C ALA A 18 -0.23 4.94 -8.45
N ALA A 19 -1.28 5.71 -8.21
CA ALA A 19 -1.18 7.00 -7.57
C ALA A 19 -1.33 6.73 -6.08
N LEU A 20 -0.21 6.79 -5.35
CA LEU A 20 -0.30 6.93 -3.90
C LEU A 20 -0.85 8.31 -3.58
N ARG A 21 -1.93 8.32 -2.82
CA ARG A 21 -2.48 9.55 -2.25
C ARG A 21 -2.35 9.45 -0.73
N PRO A 22 -1.43 10.20 -0.10
CA PRO A 22 -1.40 10.27 1.35
C PRO A 22 -2.72 10.86 1.82
N LEU A 23 -3.35 10.18 2.77
CA LEU A 23 -4.52 10.67 3.48
C LEU A 23 -4.03 11.24 4.81
N ARG A 24 -4.80 12.17 5.38
CA ARG A 24 -4.47 12.78 6.68
C ARG A 24 -4.10 11.73 7.74
N ASP A 25 -4.80 10.61 7.71
CA ASP A 25 -4.68 9.53 8.68
C ASP A 25 -4.33 8.19 8.01
N GLY A 26 -3.68 8.18 6.84
CA GLY A 26 -3.31 6.91 6.18
C GLY A 26 -2.89 7.04 4.72
N PHE A 27 -3.26 6.06 3.89
CA PHE A 27 -2.87 6.02 2.49
C PHE A 27 -3.94 5.40 1.58
N SER A 28 -3.86 5.73 0.29
CA SER A 28 -4.63 5.11 -0.78
C SER A 28 -3.69 4.71 -1.91
N LEU A 29 -3.65 3.42 -2.23
CA LEU A 29 -2.96 2.84 -3.38
C LEU A 29 -4.02 2.43 -4.39
N GLU A 30 -4.12 3.19 -5.47
CA GLU A 30 -5.01 2.87 -6.60
C GLU A 30 -4.17 2.26 -7.73
N ASN A 31 -4.77 1.50 -8.64
CA ASN A 31 -4.10 0.94 -9.84
C ASN A 31 -2.86 0.09 -9.51
N ILE A 32 -2.98 -0.80 -8.53
CA ILE A 32 -1.93 -1.77 -8.20
C ILE A 32 -1.90 -2.82 -9.32
N ASP A 33 -1.01 -2.65 -10.29
CA ASP A 33 -0.77 -3.59 -11.38
C ASP A 33 0.74 -3.71 -11.67
N GLY A 34 1.15 -4.88 -12.19
CA GLY A 34 2.56 -5.15 -12.49
C GLY A 34 3.48 -5.18 -11.27
N GLU A 35 4.79 -5.12 -11.50
CA GLU A 35 5.80 -5.15 -10.43
C GLU A 35 5.89 -3.79 -9.73
N ARG A 36 5.61 -3.76 -8.42
CA ARG A 36 5.65 -2.54 -7.60
C ARG A 36 6.04 -2.85 -6.17
N HIS A 37 6.70 -1.88 -5.53
CA HIS A 37 7.04 -1.92 -4.12
C HIS A 37 6.54 -0.67 -3.40
N PHE A 38 5.90 -0.88 -2.26
CA PHE A 38 5.39 0.19 -1.41
C PHE A 38 5.78 -0.05 0.04
N GLY A 39 6.07 1.04 0.76
CA GLY A 39 6.27 1.04 2.20
C GLY A 39 5.67 2.29 2.84
N TYR A 40 4.92 2.11 3.92
CA TYR A 40 4.35 3.21 4.69
C TYR A 40 4.44 2.92 6.19
N GLY A 41 5.11 3.82 6.91
CA GLY A 41 5.32 3.75 8.34
C GLY A 41 4.59 4.86 9.07
N THR A 42 3.92 4.52 10.17
CA THR A 42 3.27 5.50 11.04
C THR A 42 3.33 5.08 12.50
N VAL A 43 3.38 6.06 13.40
CA VAL A 43 3.45 5.86 14.86
C VAL A 43 2.53 6.84 15.59
N PRO A 44 2.15 6.54 16.85
CA PRO A 44 1.51 7.54 17.69
C PRO A 44 2.44 8.75 17.87
N GLY A 45 1.90 9.96 17.75
CA GLY A 45 2.62 11.22 17.95
C GLY A 45 2.78 11.62 19.41
N SER A 46 2.26 10.83 20.34
CA SER A 46 2.33 11.09 21.79
C SER A 46 2.83 9.86 22.54
N VAL A 47 3.61 10.09 23.59
CA VAL A 47 4.11 9.02 24.49
C VAL A 47 2.92 8.29 25.13
N GLY A 48 2.92 6.97 25.07
CA GLY A 48 1.81 6.14 25.55
C GLY A 48 0.57 6.13 24.64
N GLY A 49 0.64 6.78 23.46
CA GLY A 49 -0.40 6.71 22.45
C GLY A 49 -0.54 5.30 21.86
N MET A 50 -1.74 5.01 21.37
CA MET A 50 -2.07 3.77 20.66
C MET A 50 -2.64 4.12 19.30
N ILE A 51 -2.26 3.37 18.27
CA ILE A 51 -2.84 3.45 16.93
C ILE A 51 -3.48 2.11 16.59
N ARG A 52 -4.60 2.14 15.89
CA ARG A 52 -5.21 0.97 15.25
C ARG A 52 -5.15 1.14 13.75
N VAL A 53 -4.73 0.11 13.02
CA VAL A 53 -4.83 0.10 11.55
C VAL A 53 -6.13 -0.58 11.12
N GLU A 54 -6.73 -0.03 10.07
CA GLU A 54 -7.87 -0.62 9.37
C GLU A 54 -7.64 -0.47 7.86
N PHE A 55 -7.81 -1.57 7.14
CA PHE A 55 -7.88 -1.56 5.69
C PHE A 55 -9.33 -1.42 5.24
N TYR A 56 -9.55 -0.68 4.18
CA TYR A 56 -10.88 -0.50 3.60
C TYR A 56 -10.76 -0.33 2.10
N ASP A 57 -11.85 -0.61 1.38
CA ASP A 57 -11.89 -0.51 -0.08
C ASP A 57 -10.73 -1.32 -0.71
N VAL A 58 -10.57 -2.57 -0.23
CA VAL A 58 -9.56 -3.52 -0.67
C VAL A 58 -10.14 -4.34 -1.81
N ASP A 59 -9.54 -4.22 -2.98
CA ASP A 59 -9.96 -4.95 -4.18
C ASP A 59 -8.72 -5.28 -5.01
N PHE A 60 -8.30 -6.54 -5.03
CA PHE A 60 -7.28 -7.03 -5.95
C PHE A 60 -7.52 -8.51 -6.25
N ALA A 61 -7.27 -8.91 -7.49
CA ALA A 61 -7.52 -10.28 -7.94
C ALA A 61 -6.31 -11.18 -7.68
N SER A 62 -5.98 -11.41 -6.42
CA SER A 62 -4.97 -12.39 -6.04
C SER A 62 -5.32 -12.99 -4.68
N ASN A 63 -5.21 -14.32 -4.57
CA ASN A 63 -5.09 -15.04 -3.29
C ASN A 63 -3.69 -15.67 -3.18
N ASN A 64 -2.77 -15.25 -4.05
CA ASN A 64 -1.45 -15.80 -4.21
C ASN A 64 -0.41 -14.78 -3.77
N CYS A 65 0.28 -15.11 -2.68
CA CYS A 65 1.31 -14.27 -2.08
C CYS A 65 2.55 -14.09 -2.97
N SER A 66 2.70 -14.86 -4.06
CA SER A 66 3.74 -14.59 -5.06
C SER A 66 3.36 -13.46 -6.03
N ASP A 67 2.07 -13.20 -6.21
CA ASP A 67 1.59 -12.15 -7.10
C ASP A 67 1.41 -10.84 -6.36
N LEU A 68 0.71 -10.84 -5.23
CA LEU A 68 0.61 -9.67 -4.37
C LEU A 68 0.68 -10.12 -2.92
N ARG A 69 1.48 -9.43 -2.11
CA ARG A 69 1.48 -9.60 -0.66
C ARG A 69 1.61 -8.26 0.06
N VAL A 70 0.98 -8.18 1.22
CA VAL A 70 1.06 -7.08 2.16
C VAL A 70 1.66 -7.61 3.45
N ASP A 71 2.86 -7.15 3.79
CA ASP A 71 3.54 -7.47 5.03
C ASP A 71 3.29 -6.35 6.05
N ILE A 72 2.76 -6.71 7.22
CA ILE A 72 2.40 -5.77 8.28
C ILE A 72 3.34 -5.97 9.47
N TYR A 73 4.05 -4.92 9.87
CA TYR A 73 5.02 -4.94 10.96
C TYR A 73 4.54 -4.09 12.13
N ASN A 74 4.73 -4.58 13.36
CA ASN A 74 4.37 -3.92 14.62
C ASN A 74 5.43 -2.90 15.07
N ASN A 75 5.89 -2.08 14.14
CA ASN A 75 6.89 -1.04 14.37
C ASN A 75 6.82 -0.05 13.21
N GLY A 76 6.41 1.19 13.45
CA GLY A 76 6.31 2.18 12.39
C GLY A 76 7.65 2.68 11.85
N TYR A 77 8.76 2.50 12.57
CA TYR A 77 10.07 3.03 12.15
C TYR A 77 10.88 2.05 11.32
N LEU A 78 10.78 0.74 11.58
CA LEU A 78 11.69 -0.25 11.01
C LEU A 78 10.92 -1.49 10.59
N LYS A 79 11.27 -1.99 9.41
CA LYS A 79 10.87 -3.31 8.92
C LYS A 79 11.92 -4.32 9.39
N THR A 80 11.57 -5.17 10.36
CA THR A 80 12.41 -6.29 10.81
C THR A 80 11.57 -7.56 10.92
N ASP A 81 12.16 -8.73 10.65
CA ASP A 81 11.41 -10.00 10.68
C ASP A 81 10.84 -10.33 12.06
N GLN A 82 11.44 -9.81 13.14
CA GLN A 82 10.93 -9.94 14.50
C GLN A 82 9.67 -9.12 14.76
N ASP A 83 9.48 -8.02 14.00
CA ASP A 83 8.30 -7.17 14.11
C ASP A 83 7.20 -7.58 13.13
N LEU A 84 7.42 -8.59 12.27
CA LEU A 84 6.40 -9.07 11.33
C LEU A 84 5.21 -9.65 12.10
N VAL A 85 4.04 -9.04 11.90
CA VAL A 85 2.78 -9.52 12.47
C VAL A 85 2.17 -10.54 11.54
N GLU A 86 2.04 -10.18 10.26
CA GLU A 86 1.31 -10.97 9.28
C GLU A 86 1.73 -10.62 7.86
N THR A 87 1.74 -11.63 7.00
CA THR A 87 1.82 -11.48 5.55
C THR A 87 0.46 -11.89 4.98
N ILE A 88 -0.20 -10.96 4.30
CA ILE A 88 -1.56 -11.14 3.79
C ILE A 88 -1.57 -10.97 2.28
N CYS A 89 -2.17 -11.93 1.59
CA CYS A 89 -2.38 -11.88 0.14
C CYS A 89 -3.81 -12.23 -0.27
N ASP A 90 -4.73 -12.39 0.68
CA ASP A 90 -6.16 -12.50 0.44
C ASP A 90 -6.80 -11.13 0.72
N PRO A 91 -7.52 -10.52 -0.24
CA PRO A 91 -8.13 -9.20 -0.05
C PRO A 91 -9.16 -9.19 1.10
N LEU A 92 -9.87 -10.28 1.34
CA LEU A 92 -10.84 -10.38 2.45
C LEU A 92 -10.11 -10.43 3.79
N ALA A 93 -9.06 -11.25 3.90
CA ALA A 93 -8.25 -11.30 5.11
C ALA A 93 -7.59 -9.94 5.40
N LEU A 94 -7.18 -9.20 4.37
CA LEU A 94 -6.61 -7.87 4.54
C LEU A 94 -7.66 -6.87 5.01
N ALA A 95 -8.87 -6.90 4.44
CA ALA A 95 -9.98 -6.05 4.85
C ALA A 95 -10.42 -6.32 6.29
N ASP A 96 -10.37 -7.58 6.73
CA ASP A 96 -10.71 -7.99 8.10
C ASP A 96 -9.58 -7.73 9.10
N PHE A 97 -8.37 -7.40 8.63
CA PHE A 97 -7.23 -7.14 9.50
C PHE A 97 -7.45 -5.86 10.31
N THR A 98 -7.44 -6.01 11.63
CA THR A 98 -7.37 -4.89 12.55
C THR A 98 -6.50 -5.23 13.75
N ARG A 99 -5.55 -4.34 14.07
CA ARG A 99 -4.72 -4.46 15.27
C ARG A 99 -4.35 -3.10 15.83
N ALA A 100 -4.16 -3.08 17.15
CA ALA A 100 -3.67 -1.91 17.87
C ALA A 100 -2.17 -2.06 18.20
N SER A 101 -1.45 -0.94 18.21
CA SER A 101 -0.03 -0.86 18.54
C SER A 101 0.34 0.46 19.21
N SER A 102 1.20 0.38 20.23
CA SER A 102 1.90 1.53 20.81
C SER A 102 3.20 1.88 20.06
N ARG A 103 3.71 0.96 19.23
CA ARG A 103 4.92 1.13 18.41
C ARG A 103 4.59 1.57 16.97
N GLY A 104 3.30 1.64 16.64
CA GLY A 104 2.82 1.95 15.30
C GLY A 104 2.90 0.77 14.35
N PHE A 105 2.73 1.04 13.06
CA PHE A 105 2.75 0.04 12.00
C PHE A 105 3.64 0.48 10.85
N PHE A 106 4.39 -0.46 10.29
CA PHE A 106 4.98 -0.33 8.97
C PHE A 106 4.30 -1.34 8.05
N ILE A 107 3.74 -0.87 6.94
CA ILE A 107 3.03 -1.69 5.97
C ILE A 107 3.86 -1.68 4.69
N ALA A 108 4.32 -2.86 4.29
CA ALA A 108 4.99 -3.07 3.04
C ALA A 108 4.07 -3.81 2.07
N MET A 109 4.06 -3.43 0.81
CA MET A 109 3.37 -4.18 -0.23
C MET A 109 4.33 -4.47 -1.37
N GLN A 110 4.24 -5.68 -1.90
CA GLN A 110 4.98 -6.13 -3.07
C GLN A 110 4.00 -6.77 -4.04
N SER A 111 4.00 -6.29 -5.27
CA SER A 111 3.26 -6.87 -6.39
C SER A 111 4.22 -7.39 -7.46
N SER A 112 3.81 -8.42 -8.19
CA SER A 112 4.53 -9.06 -9.29
C SER A 112 3.97 -8.61 -10.64
N ILE A 113 4.70 -8.92 -11.72
CA ILE A 113 4.25 -8.63 -13.09
C ILE A 113 2.88 -9.23 -13.46
N ASN A 114 2.43 -10.27 -12.75
CA ASN A 114 1.14 -10.92 -12.99
C ASN A 114 -0.02 -10.26 -12.24
N THR A 115 0.27 -9.25 -11.42
CA THR A 115 -0.74 -8.59 -10.59
C THR A 115 -1.74 -7.85 -11.46
N GLN A 116 -3.01 -8.24 -11.33
CA GLN A 116 -4.11 -7.53 -11.95
C GLN A 116 -4.40 -6.23 -11.21
N ARG A 117 -4.93 -5.25 -11.95
CA ARG A 117 -5.27 -3.93 -11.41
C ARG A 117 -6.19 -4.04 -10.20
N GLY A 118 -5.76 -3.43 -9.10
CA GLY A 118 -6.53 -3.35 -7.87
C GLY A 118 -6.31 -2.04 -7.09
N GLN A 119 -6.84 -1.99 -5.88
CA GLN A 119 -6.65 -0.92 -4.92
C GLN A 119 -6.61 -1.42 -3.47
N ILE A 120 -5.87 -0.69 -2.64
CA ILE A 120 -5.78 -0.91 -1.19
C ILE A 120 -5.79 0.47 -0.52
N LYS A 121 -6.74 0.70 0.38
CA LYS A 121 -6.73 1.90 1.23
C LYS A 121 -6.59 1.49 2.68
N ALA A 122 -5.88 2.29 3.44
CA ALA A 122 -5.68 2.07 4.86
C ALA A 122 -5.86 3.39 5.62
N ARG A 123 -6.38 3.29 6.82
CA ARG A 123 -6.45 4.38 7.80
C ARG A 123 -5.91 3.92 9.14
N PHE A 124 -5.40 4.89 9.89
CA PHE A 124 -4.90 4.72 11.23
C PHE A 124 -5.77 5.53 12.17
N LEU A 125 -6.34 4.86 13.17
CA LEU A 125 -7.16 5.47 14.19
C LEU A 125 -6.33 5.65 15.44
N SER A 126 -6.31 6.86 15.99
CA SER A 126 -5.56 7.19 17.20
C SER A 126 -6.34 8.23 17.99
N ASN A 127 -6.23 8.17 19.32
CA ASN A 127 -6.80 9.18 20.21
C ASN A 127 -5.93 10.46 20.31
N GLY A 128 -4.78 10.46 19.63
CA GLY A 128 -3.84 11.58 19.57
C GLY A 128 -3.27 11.78 18.17
N PRO A 129 -2.35 12.75 17.99
CA PRO A 129 -1.73 13.00 16.69
C PRO A 129 -1.02 11.75 16.16
N LEU A 130 -0.96 11.62 14.85
CA LEU A 130 -0.18 10.60 14.16
C LEU A 130 1.10 11.22 13.61
N LYS A 131 2.17 10.42 13.53
CA LYS A 131 3.41 10.80 12.87
C LYS A 131 3.74 9.77 11.80
N VAL A 132 3.76 10.21 10.55
CA VAL A 132 4.30 9.42 9.44
C VAL A 132 5.81 9.37 9.58
N THR A 133 6.38 8.18 9.49
CA THR A 133 7.81 7.92 9.69
C THR A 133 8.51 7.54 8.39
N HIS A 134 7.80 6.86 7.50
CA HIS A 134 8.30 6.40 6.20
C HIS A 134 7.20 6.45 5.15
N GLU A 135 7.58 6.86 3.94
CA GLU A 135 6.75 6.76 2.75
C GLU A 135 7.70 6.50 1.57
N ILE A 136 7.64 5.28 1.01
CA ILE A 136 8.50 4.86 -0.10
C ILE A 136 7.61 4.24 -1.17
N LEU A 137 7.70 4.77 -2.40
CA LEU A 137 7.33 4.06 -3.62
C LEU A 137 8.58 3.72 -4.41
N HIS A 138 8.77 2.43 -4.66
CA HIS A 138 9.69 1.96 -5.69
C HIS A 138 8.91 1.27 -6.81
N ARG A 139 9.28 1.65 -8.04
CA ARG A 139 8.84 1.03 -9.28
C ARG A 139 9.87 -0.02 -9.67
#